data_AF-A0A965VEV1-F1
#
_entry.id   AF-A0A965VEV1-F1
#
_cell.length_a   1.000
_cell.length_b   1.000
_cell.length_c   1.000
_cell.angle_alpha   90.00
_cell.angle_beta   90.00
_cell.angle_gamma   90.00
#
_symmetry.space_group_name_H-M   'P 1'
#
loop_
_entity.id
_entity.type
_entity.pdbx_description
1 polymer ?
#
loop_
_entity_poly.entity_id
_entity_poly.type
_entity_poly.pdbx_seq_one_letter_code
_entity_poly.pdbx_strand_id
1 'polypeptide(L)'
;MTTLESAALTTAELSVLTTVQIAAFETEDLAALQTNGIRMLSTVQMRALSTVQLSALGTQQVASLGTTVLRSLSAAQIASLTTAQVAGFTTTQIASLSTSNVSAFTASQVAALETRDLALFSTANLQALGTSQMAALTTAQVVALSTTQAATLGTATLAALTTAQLAVMEVADLAVISSNSLRALGAAQIAVLSTVQFAALGSHQLTGLSTTLVSALTTAQIIALSTRQASSLSSSNMSALTTAQLVAMELADLAVVSSSSLNGLSAAQMAALTTVQIAAMGSSQLVGLGTTQMSALTTLQVIGLSTSQASS
;
A
#
# COMPACT_ATOMS: atom_id res chain seq x y z
N MET A 1 31.76 -1.84 -39.26
CA MET A 1 32.52 -2.42 -38.14
C MET A 1 31.87 -3.75 -37.85
N THR A 2 32.63 -4.79 -37.55
CA THR A 2 32.10 -6.10 -37.12
C THR A 2 31.98 -6.17 -35.60
N THR A 3 31.21 -7.11 -35.08
CA THR A 3 31.04 -7.33 -33.64
C THR A 3 32.34 -7.73 -32.91
N LEU A 4 33.29 -8.31 -33.63
CA LEU A 4 34.60 -8.63 -33.07
C LEU A 4 35.49 -7.38 -33.03
N GLU A 5 35.39 -6.51 -34.03
CA GLU A 5 36.08 -5.20 -34.04
C GLU A 5 35.53 -4.27 -32.96
N SER A 6 34.21 -4.26 -32.73
CA SER A 6 33.60 -3.48 -31.65
C SER A 6 34.08 -3.96 -30.28
N ALA A 7 34.10 -5.27 -30.04
CA ALA A 7 34.60 -5.87 -28.80
C ALA A 7 36.08 -5.54 -28.52
N ALA A 8 36.87 -5.24 -29.56
CA ALA A 8 38.28 -4.89 -29.47
C ALA A 8 38.53 -3.39 -29.24
N LEU A 9 37.50 -2.53 -29.33
CA LEU A 9 37.67 -1.09 -29.13
C LEU A 9 38.19 -0.78 -27.73
N THR A 10 39.26 0.00 -27.68
CA THR A 10 39.83 0.49 -26.44
C THR A 10 38.99 1.60 -25.83
N THR A 11 39.16 1.85 -24.53
CA THR A 11 38.52 2.98 -23.85
C THR A 11 38.93 4.34 -24.43
N ALA A 12 40.13 4.45 -24.99
CA ALA A 12 40.61 5.67 -25.64
C ALA A 12 39.86 5.92 -26.95
N GLU A 13 39.68 4.89 -27.78
CA GLU A 13 38.94 4.99 -29.03
C GLU A 13 37.46 5.30 -28.79
N LEU A 14 36.82 4.66 -27.80
CA LEU A 14 35.42 4.95 -27.44
C LEU A 14 35.24 6.39 -26.94
N SER A 15 36.22 6.95 -26.24
CA SER A 15 36.12 8.30 -25.67
C SER A 15 36.12 9.43 -26.72
N VAL A 16 36.61 9.15 -27.93
CA VAL A 16 36.68 10.15 -29.03
C VAL A 16 35.54 10.02 -30.03
N LEU A 17 34.68 9.00 -29.91
CA LEU A 17 33.54 8.83 -30.80
C LEU A 17 32.48 9.90 -30.59
N THR A 18 31.94 10.43 -31.69
CA THR A 18 30.82 11.37 -31.66
C THR A 18 29.52 10.66 -31.25
N THR A 19 28.52 11.42 -30.80
CA THR A 19 27.18 10.88 -30.52
C THR A 19 26.54 10.22 -31.74
N VAL A 20 26.80 10.75 -32.94
CA VAL A 20 26.31 10.16 -34.20
C VAL A 20 26.94 8.80 -34.46
N GLN A 21 28.26 8.67 -34.23
CA GLN A 21 28.95 7.39 -34.39
C GLN A 21 28.47 6.37 -33.36
N ILE A 22 28.30 6.76 -32.09
CA ILE A 22 27.77 5.88 -31.04
C ILE A 22 26.33 5.45 -31.36
N ALA A 23 25.48 6.39 -31.80
CA ALA A 23 24.09 6.07 -32.18
C ALA A 23 23.98 5.19 -33.43
N ALA A 24 25.03 5.11 -34.25
CA ALA A 24 25.06 4.25 -35.44
C ALA A 24 25.51 2.81 -35.16
N PHE A 25 25.90 2.46 -33.92
CA PHE A 25 26.30 1.08 -33.60
C PHE A 25 25.10 0.14 -33.67
N GLU A 26 25.31 -1.05 -34.22
CA GLU A 26 24.34 -2.14 -34.15
C GLU A 26 24.20 -2.63 -32.70
N THR A 27 23.06 -3.23 -32.37
CA THR A 27 22.76 -3.72 -31.02
C THR A 27 23.75 -4.78 -30.55
N GLU A 28 24.17 -5.64 -31.47
CA GLU A 28 25.14 -6.72 -31.29
C GLU A 28 26.52 -6.15 -30.98
N ASP A 29 26.91 -5.08 -31.66
CA ASP A 29 28.19 -4.41 -31.44
C ASP A 29 28.24 -3.76 -30.06
N LEU A 30 27.16 -3.08 -29.64
CA LEU A 30 27.06 -2.50 -28.30
C LEU A 30 27.07 -3.57 -27.21
N ALA A 31 26.35 -4.68 -27.41
CA ALA A 31 26.33 -5.80 -26.48
C ALA A 31 27.71 -6.48 -26.35
N ALA A 32 28.53 -6.43 -27.40
CA ALA A 32 29.87 -7.00 -27.42
C ALA A 32 30.95 -6.09 -26.77
N LEU A 33 30.66 -4.80 -26.55
CA LEU A 33 31.59 -3.89 -25.88
C LEU A 33 31.92 -4.39 -24.46
N GLN A 34 33.19 -4.29 -24.07
CA GLN A 34 33.58 -4.58 -22.69
C GLN A 34 32.95 -3.57 -21.71
N THR A 35 32.67 -4.00 -20.48
CA THR A 35 32.08 -3.14 -19.43
C THR A 35 32.92 -1.88 -19.16
N ASN A 36 34.25 -1.98 -19.24
CA ASN A 36 35.15 -0.83 -19.13
C ASN A 36 34.96 0.18 -20.28
N GLY A 37 34.65 -0.29 -21.49
CA GLY A 37 34.32 0.58 -22.62
C GLY A 37 33.01 1.33 -22.39
N ILE A 38 31.96 0.62 -21.98
CA ILE A 38 30.66 1.21 -21.64
C ILE A 38 30.78 2.25 -20.52
N ARG A 39 31.55 1.95 -19.47
CA ARG A 39 31.81 2.88 -18.36
C ARG A 39 32.47 4.19 -18.78
N MET A 40 33.22 4.20 -19.88
CA MET A 40 33.94 5.38 -20.37
C MET A 40 33.10 6.27 -21.30
N LEU A 41 31.92 5.82 -21.71
CA LEU A 41 30.99 6.66 -22.46
C LEU A 41 30.50 7.82 -21.59
N SER A 42 30.56 9.02 -22.15
CA SER A 42 30.03 10.22 -21.53
C SER A 42 28.50 10.17 -21.40
N THR A 43 27.94 11.01 -20.53
CA THR A 43 26.48 11.17 -20.41
C THR A 43 25.82 11.55 -21.73
N VAL A 44 26.51 12.34 -22.57
CA VAL A 44 26.02 12.79 -23.87
C VAL A 44 25.99 11.64 -24.88
N GLN A 45 27.03 10.81 -24.92
CA GLN A 45 27.06 9.60 -25.75
C GLN A 45 26.01 8.57 -25.30
N MET A 46 25.88 8.34 -24.00
CA MET A 46 24.87 7.41 -23.46
C MET A 46 23.45 7.88 -23.73
N ARG A 47 23.18 9.18 -23.66
CA ARG A 47 21.87 9.75 -24.03
C ARG A 47 21.58 9.69 -25.53
N ALA A 48 22.60 9.56 -26.38
CA ALA A 48 22.43 9.43 -27.83
C ALA A 48 21.99 8.01 -28.24
N LEU A 49 22.15 7.01 -27.37
CA LEU A 49 21.66 5.66 -27.62
C LEU A 49 20.13 5.65 -27.70
N SER A 50 19.61 4.95 -28.70
CA SER A 50 18.19 4.64 -28.81
C SER A 50 17.73 3.71 -27.68
N THR A 51 16.42 3.63 -27.47
CA THR A 51 15.80 2.70 -26.53
C THR A 51 16.11 1.24 -26.85
N VAL A 52 16.20 0.89 -28.14
CA VAL A 52 16.56 -0.45 -28.64
C VAL A 52 18.02 -0.79 -28.34
N GLN A 53 18.93 0.17 -28.52
CA GLN A 53 20.34 0.00 -28.19
C GLN A 53 20.57 -0.16 -26.68
N LEU A 54 19.86 0.63 -25.86
CA LEU A 54 19.93 0.51 -24.40
C LEU A 54 19.38 -0.82 -23.88
N SER A 55 18.27 -1.32 -24.44
CA SER A 55 17.71 -2.62 -24.04
C SER A 55 18.56 -3.81 -24.47
N ALA A 56 19.42 -3.64 -25.47
CA ALA A 56 20.36 -4.68 -25.93
C ALA A 56 21.61 -4.83 -25.06
N LEU A 57 21.93 -3.86 -24.19
CA LEU A 57 23.07 -3.97 -23.29
C LEU A 57 22.91 -5.16 -22.31
N GLY A 58 24.00 -5.86 -22.02
CA GLY A 58 24.04 -6.87 -20.98
C GLY A 58 23.85 -6.28 -19.58
N THR A 59 23.35 -7.08 -18.64
CA THR A 59 23.14 -6.66 -17.24
C THR A 59 24.44 -6.18 -16.57
N GLN A 60 25.58 -6.81 -16.86
CA GLN A 60 26.88 -6.38 -16.35
C GLN A 60 27.34 -5.03 -16.92
N GLN A 61 27.01 -4.73 -18.18
CA GLN A 61 27.30 -3.43 -18.80
C GLN A 61 26.45 -2.34 -18.13
N VAL A 62 25.17 -2.60 -17.90
CA VAL A 62 24.27 -1.68 -17.19
C VAL A 62 24.72 -1.47 -15.74
N ALA A 63 25.11 -2.53 -15.03
CA ALA A 63 25.65 -2.45 -13.67
C ALA A 63 26.97 -1.65 -13.60
N SER A 64 27.73 -1.57 -14.71
CA SER A 64 28.97 -0.78 -14.78
C SER A 64 28.76 0.71 -15.02
N LEU A 65 27.53 1.15 -15.33
CA LEU A 65 27.22 2.56 -15.59
C LEU A 65 27.38 3.41 -14.32
N GLY A 66 28.05 4.55 -14.47
CA GLY A 66 28.12 5.55 -13.41
C GLY A 66 26.73 6.13 -13.07
N THR A 67 26.54 6.51 -11.81
CA THR A 67 25.28 7.07 -11.31
C THR A 67 24.86 8.34 -12.04
N THR A 68 25.83 9.19 -12.45
CA THR A 68 25.59 10.38 -13.26
C THR A 68 24.98 10.04 -14.63
N VAL A 69 25.42 8.94 -15.25
CA VAL A 69 24.86 8.47 -16.53
C VAL A 69 23.42 8.02 -16.31
N LEU A 70 23.18 7.16 -15.32
CA LEU A 70 21.85 6.63 -15.04
C LEU A 70 20.84 7.75 -14.76
N ARG A 71 21.23 8.74 -13.95
CA ARG A 71 20.39 9.92 -13.67
C ARG A 71 20.14 10.78 -14.90
N SER A 72 21.06 10.77 -15.87
CA SER A 72 20.94 11.54 -17.11
C SER A 72 20.05 10.89 -18.17
N LEU A 73 19.67 9.62 -18.04
CA LEU A 73 18.81 8.96 -19.02
C LEU A 73 17.42 9.62 -19.07
N SER A 74 16.82 9.65 -20.26
CA SER A 74 15.44 10.11 -20.44
C SER A 74 14.44 9.10 -19.89
N ALA A 75 13.20 9.52 -19.67
CA ALA A 75 12.14 8.62 -19.23
C ALA A 75 11.90 7.44 -20.19
N ALA A 76 11.95 7.68 -21.51
CA ALA A 76 11.81 6.63 -22.52
C ALA A 76 12.97 5.61 -22.46
N GLN A 77 14.19 6.08 -22.18
CA GLN A 77 15.37 5.22 -22.03
C GLN A 77 15.34 4.39 -20.73
N ILE A 78 14.86 4.97 -19.63
CA ILE A 78 14.64 4.20 -18.39
C ILE A 78 13.54 3.15 -18.61
N ALA A 79 12.42 3.54 -19.22
CA ALA A 79 11.31 2.64 -19.50
C ALA A 79 11.66 1.52 -20.49
N SER A 80 12.69 1.70 -21.33
CA SER A 80 13.14 0.67 -22.28
C SER A 80 14.10 -0.36 -21.68
N LEU A 81 14.64 -0.13 -20.48
CA LEU A 81 15.49 -1.12 -19.83
C LEU A 81 14.70 -2.41 -19.58
N THR A 82 15.34 -3.56 -19.75
CA THR A 82 14.71 -4.84 -19.45
C THR A 82 14.57 -5.03 -17.94
N THR A 83 13.65 -5.90 -17.51
CA THR A 83 13.51 -6.26 -16.09
C THR A 83 14.79 -6.88 -15.53
N ALA A 84 15.52 -7.65 -16.34
CA ALA A 84 16.82 -8.23 -15.97
C ALA A 84 17.91 -7.16 -15.79
N GLN A 85 17.91 -6.11 -16.61
CA GLN A 85 18.82 -4.97 -16.44
C GLN A 85 18.51 -4.19 -15.16
N VAL A 86 17.22 -3.94 -14.86
CA VAL A 86 16.80 -3.25 -13.63
C VAL A 86 17.12 -4.06 -12.38
N ALA A 87 16.84 -5.36 -12.38
CA ALA A 87 17.22 -6.26 -11.29
C ALA A 87 18.74 -6.40 -11.12
N GLY A 88 19.53 -6.07 -12.16
CA GLY A 88 20.99 -6.05 -12.13
C GLY A 88 21.60 -4.74 -11.64
N PHE A 89 20.80 -3.74 -11.28
CA PHE A 89 21.34 -2.49 -10.72
C PHE A 89 22.09 -2.75 -9.42
N THR A 90 23.18 -2.02 -9.23
CA THR A 90 23.89 -2.03 -7.95
C THR A 90 23.15 -1.20 -6.90
N THR A 91 23.38 -1.46 -5.62
CA THR A 91 22.82 -0.65 -4.52
C THR A 91 23.19 0.82 -4.62
N THR A 92 24.41 1.14 -5.09
CA THR A 92 24.87 2.51 -5.36
C THR A 92 24.06 3.16 -6.49
N GLN A 93 23.74 2.42 -7.55
CA GLN A 93 22.89 2.92 -8.63
C GLN A 93 21.47 3.19 -8.14
N ILE A 94 20.86 2.25 -7.41
CA ILE A 94 19.53 2.39 -6.81
C ILE A 94 19.45 3.60 -5.89
N ALA A 95 20.39 3.73 -4.95
CA ALA A 95 20.43 4.86 -4.01
C ALA A 95 20.64 6.22 -4.72
N SER A 96 21.18 6.22 -5.94
CA SER A 96 21.40 7.42 -6.73
C SER A 96 20.22 7.84 -7.61
N LEU A 97 19.18 7.03 -7.73
CA LEU A 97 18.04 7.34 -8.61
C LEU A 97 17.31 8.61 -8.14
N SER A 98 16.98 9.48 -9.09
CA SER A 98 16.07 10.61 -8.84
C SER A 98 14.62 10.18 -8.91
N THR A 99 13.71 10.99 -8.36
CA THR A 99 12.26 10.78 -8.50
C THR A 99 11.82 10.73 -9.95
N SER A 100 12.43 11.51 -10.85
CA SER A 100 12.16 11.45 -12.29
C SER A 100 12.60 10.15 -12.95
N ASN A 101 13.68 9.52 -12.47
CA ASN A 101 14.07 8.19 -12.95
C ASN A 101 13.09 7.14 -12.42
N VAL A 102 12.74 7.21 -11.14
CA VAL A 102 11.82 6.25 -10.50
C VAL A 102 10.42 6.30 -11.13
N SER A 103 9.89 7.50 -11.39
CA SER A 103 8.58 7.66 -12.06
C SER A 103 8.55 7.13 -13.49
N ALA A 104 9.73 6.99 -14.13
CA ALA A 104 9.86 6.48 -15.49
C ALA A 104 9.89 4.95 -15.57
N PHE A 105 10.04 4.24 -14.44
CA PHE A 105 9.92 2.79 -14.45
C PHE A 105 8.52 2.34 -14.83
N THR A 106 8.45 1.31 -15.66
CA THR A 106 7.23 0.57 -15.94
C THR A 106 6.83 -0.30 -14.75
N ALA A 107 5.56 -0.71 -14.71
CA ALA A 107 5.04 -1.67 -13.73
C ALA A 107 5.90 -2.94 -13.63
N SER A 108 6.28 -3.53 -14.77
CA SER A 108 7.09 -4.75 -14.81
C SER A 108 8.51 -4.54 -14.28
N GLN A 109 9.10 -3.36 -14.51
CA GLN A 109 10.41 -3.02 -13.96
C GLN A 109 10.35 -2.85 -12.44
N VAL A 110 9.29 -2.23 -11.92
CA VAL A 110 9.07 -2.09 -10.47
C VAL A 110 8.89 -3.47 -9.83
N ALA A 111 8.11 -4.36 -10.45
CA ALA A 111 7.95 -5.74 -9.97
C ALA A 111 9.27 -6.55 -9.98
N ALA A 112 10.25 -6.16 -10.81
CA ALA A 112 11.55 -6.81 -10.93
C ALA A 112 12.61 -6.28 -9.94
N LEU A 113 12.37 -5.16 -9.27
CA LEU A 113 13.28 -4.65 -8.23
C LEU A 113 13.41 -5.67 -7.11
N GLU A 114 14.63 -5.88 -6.60
CA GLU A 114 14.78 -6.74 -5.43
C GLU A 114 14.24 -6.02 -4.18
N THR A 115 13.81 -6.79 -3.17
CA THR A 115 13.31 -6.22 -1.90
C THR A 115 14.36 -5.33 -1.22
N ARG A 116 15.65 -5.69 -1.32
CA ARG A 116 16.77 -4.90 -0.80
C ARG A 116 16.92 -3.54 -1.51
N ASP A 117 16.56 -3.46 -2.79
CA ASP A 117 16.65 -2.23 -3.57
C ASP A 117 15.52 -1.28 -3.21
N LEU A 118 14.30 -1.82 -3.05
CA LEU A 118 13.14 -1.04 -2.63
C LEU A 118 13.33 -0.45 -1.23
N ALA A 119 14.00 -1.17 -0.32
CA ALA A 119 14.34 -0.65 1.01
C ALA A 119 15.30 0.56 0.95
N LEU A 120 16.06 0.73 -0.14
CA LEU A 120 16.95 1.90 -0.36
C LEU A 120 16.21 3.10 -0.96
N PHE A 121 14.96 2.96 -1.38
CA PHE A 121 14.19 4.09 -1.90
C PHE A 121 13.90 5.09 -0.79
N SER A 122 14.16 6.37 -1.08
CA SER A 122 13.63 7.44 -0.23
C SER A 122 12.10 7.46 -0.27
N THR A 123 11.48 8.10 0.72
CA THR A 123 10.04 8.34 0.72
C THR A 123 9.59 9.14 -0.51
N ALA A 124 10.42 10.08 -0.98
CA ALA A 124 10.17 10.83 -2.22
C ALA A 124 10.20 9.93 -3.47
N ASN A 125 11.09 8.93 -3.51
CA ASN A 125 11.13 7.96 -4.61
C ASN A 125 9.87 7.09 -4.60
N LEU A 126 9.41 6.61 -3.45
CA LEU A 126 8.14 5.87 -3.36
C LEU A 126 6.93 6.71 -3.77
N GLN A 127 6.88 7.99 -3.38
CA GLN A 127 5.82 8.89 -3.81
C GLN A 127 5.87 9.25 -5.30
N ALA A 128 7.01 9.06 -5.96
CA ALA A 128 7.15 9.25 -7.40
C ALA A 128 6.60 8.07 -8.21
N LEU A 129 6.33 6.91 -7.59
CA LEU A 129 5.68 5.78 -8.23
C LEU A 129 4.20 6.11 -8.49
N GLY A 130 3.77 5.93 -9.73
CA GLY A 130 2.36 6.03 -10.10
C GLY A 130 1.54 4.84 -9.60
N THR A 131 0.21 4.94 -9.73
CA THR A 131 -0.71 3.91 -9.22
C THR A 131 -0.52 2.55 -9.90
N SER A 132 -0.18 2.52 -11.20
CA SER A 132 0.10 1.27 -11.90
C SER A 132 1.39 0.60 -11.43
N GLN A 133 2.42 1.39 -11.10
CA GLN A 133 3.64 0.87 -10.48
C GLN A 133 3.40 0.35 -9.07
N MET A 134 2.60 1.05 -8.27
CA MET A 134 2.25 0.63 -6.92
C MET A 134 1.43 -0.66 -6.90
N ALA A 135 0.47 -0.79 -7.82
CA ALA A 135 -0.30 -2.04 -8.00
C ALA A 135 0.56 -3.21 -8.49
N ALA A 136 1.72 -2.93 -9.10
CA ALA A 136 2.64 -3.95 -9.61
C ALA A 136 3.66 -4.45 -8.58
N LEU A 137 3.77 -3.82 -7.41
CA LEU A 137 4.63 -4.33 -6.34
C LEU A 137 4.26 -5.78 -6.01
N THR A 138 5.24 -6.63 -5.81
CA THR A 138 5.00 -7.98 -5.30
C THR A 138 4.64 -7.92 -3.81
N THR A 139 4.00 -8.97 -3.28
CA THR A 139 3.73 -9.06 -1.84
C THR A 139 5.02 -9.04 -1.02
N ALA A 140 6.09 -9.67 -1.50
CA ALA A 140 7.41 -9.63 -0.88
C ALA A 140 8.01 -8.21 -0.84
N GLN A 141 7.79 -7.42 -1.90
CA GLN A 141 8.21 -6.02 -1.95
C GLN A 141 7.42 -5.14 -0.98
N VAL A 142 6.11 -5.38 -0.82
CA VAL A 142 5.28 -4.65 0.15
C VAL A 142 5.72 -4.93 1.59
N VAL A 143 6.03 -6.20 1.91
CA VAL A 143 6.58 -6.60 3.22
C VAL A 143 7.97 -5.98 3.47
N ALA A 144 8.74 -5.72 2.41
CA ALA A 144 10.08 -5.14 2.54
C ALA A 144 10.08 -3.61 2.73
N LEU A 145 8.92 -2.95 2.65
CA LEU A 145 8.83 -1.53 2.98
C LEU A 145 9.15 -1.33 4.45
N SER A 146 9.91 -0.28 4.75
CA SER A 146 10.07 0.17 6.13
C SER A 146 8.82 0.89 6.62
N THR A 147 8.61 0.92 7.93
CA THR A 147 7.55 1.72 8.57
C THR A 147 7.62 3.20 8.18
N THR A 148 8.82 3.77 7.99
CA THR A 148 8.98 5.15 7.52
C THR A 148 8.49 5.33 6.09
N GLN A 149 8.73 4.35 5.22
CA GLN A 149 8.21 4.34 3.86
C GLN A 149 6.68 4.18 3.85
N ALA A 150 6.15 3.24 4.62
CA ALA A 150 4.71 3.00 4.77
C ALA A 150 3.95 4.23 5.27
N ALA A 151 4.51 4.97 6.23
CA ALA A 151 3.94 6.20 6.75
C ALA A 151 3.74 7.29 5.67
N THR A 152 4.48 7.22 4.56
CA THR A 152 4.40 8.20 3.46
C THR A 152 3.46 7.79 2.33
N LEU A 153 2.80 6.63 2.44
CA LEU A 153 1.80 6.18 1.47
C LEU A 153 0.55 7.10 1.53
N GLY A 154 0.43 7.92 0.49
CA GLY A 154 -0.73 8.78 0.29
C GLY A 154 -2.00 8.01 -0.08
N THR A 155 -3.12 8.72 -0.14
CA THR A 155 -4.45 8.17 -0.46
C THR A 155 -4.47 7.42 -1.80
N ALA A 156 -3.96 8.03 -2.87
CA ALA A 156 -3.96 7.43 -4.20
C ALA A 156 -3.09 6.16 -4.28
N THR A 157 -1.93 6.19 -3.61
CA THR A 157 -1.01 5.06 -3.54
C THR A 157 -1.61 3.89 -2.77
N LEU A 158 -2.20 4.16 -1.60
CA LEU A 158 -2.82 3.13 -0.79
C LEU A 158 -4.05 2.51 -1.48
N ALA A 159 -4.86 3.34 -2.14
CA ALA A 159 -6.01 2.89 -2.92
C ALA A 159 -5.61 2.07 -4.16
N ALA A 160 -4.39 2.26 -4.68
CA ALA A 160 -3.87 1.49 -5.81
C ALA A 160 -3.35 0.10 -5.41
N LEU A 161 -3.12 -0.16 -4.11
CA LEU A 161 -2.69 -1.48 -3.67
C LEU A 161 -3.81 -2.51 -3.89
N THR A 162 -3.42 -3.67 -4.40
CA THR A 162 -4.27 -4.85 -4.52
C THR A 162 -4.61 -5.41 -3.14
N THR A 163 -5.66 -6.22 -3.08
CA THR A 163 -6.04 -6.92 -1.85
C THR A 163 -4.96 -7.89 -1.37
N ALA A 164 -4.22 -8.53 -2.28
CA ALA A 164 -3.10 -9.40 -1.94
C ALA A 164 -1.94 -8.64 -1.27
N GLN A 165 -1.64 -7.42 -1.74
CA GLN A 165 -0.62 -6.55 -1.16
C GLN A 165 -1.05 -6.05 0.24
N LEU A 166 -2.29 -5.60 0.40
CA LEU A 166 -2.80 -5.17 1.71
C LEU A 166 -2.83 -6.30 2.74
N ALA A 167 -3.19 -7.52 2.31
CA ALA A 167 -3.25 -8.69 3.18
C ALA A 167 -1.89 -9.06 3.80
N VAL A 168 -0.77 -8.69 3.16
CA VAL A 168 0.58 -8.98 3.67
C VAL A 168 1.24 -7.79 4.38
N MET A 169 0.62 -6.60 4.41
CA MET A 169 1.21 -5.45 5.09
C MET A 169 1.44 -5.73 6.57
N GLU A 170 2.59 -5.33 7.08
CA GLU A 170 2.90 -5.56 8.49
C GLU A 170 2.02 -4.68 9.38
N VAL A 171 1.73 -5.19 10.58
CA VAL A 171 0.95 -4.47 11.59
C VAL A 171 1.58 -3.11 11.92
N ALA A 172 2.91 -3.05 12.02
CA ALA A 172 3.64 -1.82 12.31
C ALA A 172 3.48 -0.78 11.20
N ASP A 173 3.41 -1.22 9.93
CA ASP A 173 3.20 -0.35 8.78
C ASP A 173 1.77 0.21 8.74
N LEU A 174 0.77 -0.64 8.97
CA LEU A 174 -0.63 -0.20 9.02
C LEU A 174 -0.90 0.81 10.15
N ALA A 175 -0.23 0.64 11.29
CA ALA A 175 -0.38 1.53 12.45
C ALA A 175 0.04 2.97 12.16
N VAL A 176 1.01 3.17 11.26
CA VAL A 176 1.54 4.50 10.89
C VAL A 176 0.84 5.13 9.68
N ILE A 177 -0.08 4.41 9.02
CA ILE A 177 -0.88 4.99 7.94
C ILE A 177 -1.88 5.99 8.51
N SER A 178 -1.94 7.17 7.89
CA SER A 178 -2.88 8.22 8.27
C SER A 178 -4.34 7.76 8.13
N SER A 179 -5.22 8.26 9.01
CA SER A 179 -6.66 8.01 8.89
C SER A 179 -7.23 8.50 7.56
N ASN A 180 -6.71 9.61 7.01
CA ASN A 180 -7.11 10.11 5.70
C ASN A 180 -6.78 9.13 4.57
N SER A 181 -5.59 8.51 4.61
CA SER A 181 -5.19 7.48 3.64
C SER A 181 -6.08 6.24 3.76
N LEU A 182 -6.35 5.75 4.97
CA LEU A 182 -7.24 4.58 5.18
C LEU A 182 -8.66 4.80 4.67
N ARG A 183 -9.18 6.03 4.75
CA ARG A 183 -10.51 6.39 4.21
C ARG A 183 -10.60 6.30 2.68
N ALA A 184 -9.47 6.30 1.98
CA ALA A 184 -9.42 6.15 0.54
C ALA A 184 -9.49 4.68 0.08
N LEU A 185 -9.40 3.72 1.01
CA LEU A 185 -9.59 2.30 0.70
C LEU A 185 -11.03 2.01 0.32
N GLY A 186 -11.22 1.03 -0.56
CA GLY A 186 -12.50 0.45 -0.92
C GLY A 186 -12.92 -0.68 0.02
N ALA A 187 -14.20 -1.07 -0.08
CA ALA A 187 -14.79 -2.15 0.72
C ALA A 187 -14.00 -3.47 0.64
N ALA A 188 -13.60 -3.88 -0.57
CA ALA A 188 -12.83 -5.11 -0.78
C ALA A 188 -11.42 -5.07 -0.15
N GLN A 189 -10.81 -3.89 -0.10
CA GLN A 189 -9.49 -3.67 0.49
C GLN A 189 -9.55 -3.71 2.02
N ILE A 190 -10.59 -3.14 2.63
CA ILE A 190 -10.79 -3.27 4.09
C ILE A 190 -11.13 -4.72 4.45
N ALA A 191 -11.98 -5.40 3.67
CA ALA A 191 -12.42 -6.76 3.97
C ALA A 191 -11.30 -7.82 3.94
N VAL A 192 -10.18 -7.55 3.24
CA VAL A 192 -9.03 -8.48 3.18
C VAL A 192 -8.07 -8.34 4.37
N LEU A 193 -8.18 -7.27 5.16
CA LEU A 193 -7.35 -7.11 6.36
C LEU A 193 -7.64 -8.25 7.33
N SER A 194 -6.60 -8.97 7.72
CA SER A 194 -6.71 -10.00 8.76
C SER A 194 -7.21 -9.39 10.07
N THR A 195 -7.75 -10.22 10.96
CA THR A 195 -8.20 -9.77 12.28
C THR A 195 -7.07 -9.14 13.09
N VAL A 196 -5.83 -9.62 12.95
CA VAL A 196 -4.65 -9.06 13.61
C VAL A 196 -4.29 -7.67 13.06
N GLN A 197 -4.29 -7.50 11.74
CA GLN A 197 -4.06 -6.21 11.09
C GLN A 197 -5.16 -5.20 11.45
N PHE A 198 -6.42 -5.64 11.45
CA PHE A 198 -7.57 -4.80 11.77
C PHE A 198 -7.57 -4.35 13.24
N ALA A 199 -7.31 -5.27 14.17
CA ALA A 199 -7.20 -4.98 15.60
C ALA A 199 -6.07 -3.99 15.92
N ALA A 200 -5.03 -3.93 15.09
CA ALA A 200 -3.92 -3.02 15.27
C ALA A 200 -4.18 -1.58 14.79
N LEU A 201 -5.28 -1.32 14.09
CA LEU A 201 -5.67 0.05 13.73
C LEU A 201 -5.99 0.85 15.01
N GLY A 202 -5.49 2.08 15.14
CA GLY A 202 -5.86 2.93 16.27
C GLY A 202 -7.33 3.35 16.22
N SER A 203 -7.90 3.69 17.38
CA SER A 203 -9.30 4.14 17.48
C SER A 203 -9.63 5.30 16.54
N HIS A 204 -8.70 6.26 16.37
CA HIS A 204 -8.89 7.40 15.47
C HIS A 204 -9.01 6.99 13.99
N GLN A 205 -8.32 5.92 13.58
CA GLN A 205 -8.41 5.40 12.21
C GLN A 205 -9.77 4.72 11.98
N LEU A 206 -10.28 3.97 12.96
CA LEU A 206 -11.60 3.34 12.88
C LEU A 206 -12.76 4.34 12.89
N THR A 207 -12.73 5.35 13.77
CA THR A 207 -13.75 6.41 13.79
C THR A 207 -13.75 7.25 12.52
N GLY A 208 -12.62 7.26 11.80
CA GLY A 208 -12.49 7.92 10.51
C GLY A 208 -13.19 7.18 9.37
N LEU A 209 -13.46 5.87 9.48
CA LEU A 209 -14.04 5.09 8.37
C LEU A 209 -15.40 5.65 7.93
N SER A 210 -15.65 5.64 6.61
CA SER A 210 -16.96 5.99 6.07
C SER A 210 -17.99 4.92 6.45
N THR A 211 -19.27 5.28 6.48
CA THR A 211 -20.36 4.35 6.77
C THR A 211 -20.41 3.19 5.76
N THR A 212 -20.07 3.45 4.49
CA THR A 212 -19.91 2.41 3.46
C THR A 212 -18.83 1.40 3.85
N LEU A 213 -17.68 1.85 4.36
CA LEU A 213 -16.61 0.94 4.80
C LEU A 213 -16.99 0.18 6.08
N VAL A 214 -17.68 0.82 7.01
CA VAL A 214 -18.19 0.15 8.23
C VAL A 214 -19.15 -0.98 7.86
N SER A 215 -20.09 -0.74 6.93
CA SER A 215 -21.00 -1.80 6.46
C SER A 215 -20.32 -2.93 5.70
N ALA A 216 -19.08 -2.72 5.22
CA ALA A 216 -18.29 -3.70 4.49
C ALA A 216 -17.38 -4.56 5.39
N LEU A 217 -17.27 -4.23 6.70
CA LEU A 217 -16.49 -5.02 7.64
C LEU A 217 -17.01 -6.46 7.72
N THR A 218 -16.10 -7.42 7.86
CA THR A 218 -16.52 -8.80 8.12
C THR A 218 -16.94 -8.96 9.59
N THR A 219 -17.77 -9.95 9.90
CA THR A 219 -18.10 -10.28 11.30
C THR A 219 -16.86 -10.65 12.10
N ALA A 220 -15.86 -11.29 11.47
CA ALA A 220 -14.57 -11.58 12.10
C ALA A 220 -13.79 -10.30 12.47
N GLN A 221 -13.84 -9.26 11.64
CA GLN A 221 -13.23 -7.95 11.95
C GLN A 221 -13.97 -7.24 13.08
N ILE A 222 -15.30 -7.38 13.16
CA ILE A 222 -16.09 -6.85 14.27
C ILE A 222 -15.74 -7.57 15.59
N ILE A 223 -15.62 -8.90 15.56
CA ILE A 223 -15.18 -9.70 16.72
C ILE A 223 -13.75 -9.32 17.13
N ALA A 224 -12.89 -8.95 16.18
CA ALA A 224 -11.50 -8.58 16.44
C ALA A 224 -11.32 -7.15 17.00
N LEU A 225 -12.40 -6.38 17.20
CA LEU A 225 -12.31 -5.09 17.86
C LEU A 225 -11.78 -5.28 19.28
N SER A 226 -10.93 -4.36 19.71
CA SER A 226 -10.61 -4.19 21.12
C SER A 226 -11.67 -3.33 21.79
N THR A 227 -11.85 -3.52 23.10
CA THR A 227 -12.74 -2.68 23.92
C THR A 227 -12.42 -1.18 23.81
N ARG A 228 -11.13 -0.82 23.62
CA ARG A 228 -10.73 0.57 23.36
C ARG A 228 -11.29 1.09 22.03
N GLN A 229 -11.22 0.30 20.97
CA GLN A 229 -11.79 0.65 19.67
C GLN A 229 -13.32 0.70 19.73
N ALA A 230 -13.96 -0.29 20.36
CA ALA A 230 -15.41 -0.35 20.57
C ALA A 230 -15.93 0.88 21.33
N SER A 231 -15.26 1.29 22.41
CA SER A 231 -15.62 2.50 23.18
C SER A 231 -15.52 3.81 22.38
N SER A 232 -14.77 3.80 21.27
CA SER A 232 -14.60 4.95 20.39
C SER A 232 -15.63 5.01 19.25
N LEU A 233 -16.42 3.96 19.02
CA LEU A 233 -17.40 3.93 17.94
C LEU A 233 -18.41 5.08 18.07
N SER A 234 -18.64 5.81 16.98
CA SER A 234 -19.61 6.91 16.92
C SER A 234 -21.02 6.42 16.59
N SER A 235 -22.03 7.26 16.79
CA SER A 235 -23.41 6.97 16.37
C SER A 235 -23.52 6.69 14.87
N SER A 236 -22.72 7.36 14.04
CA SER A 236 -22.67 7.09 12.59
C SER A 236 -22.06 5.73 12.26
N ASN A 237 -21.07 5.27 13.05
CA ASN A 237 -20.55 3.91 12.89
C ASN A 237 -21.63 2.90 13.30
N MET A 238 -22.28 3.10 14.45
CA MET A 238 -23.35 2.21 14.91
C MET A 238 -24.51 2.13 13.90
N SER A 239 -24.93 3.26 13.32
CA SER A 239 -25.99 3.28 12.29
C SER A 239 -25.61 2.54 11.00
N ALA A 240 -24.31 2.41 10.71
CA ALA A 240 -23.80 1.79 9.50
C ALA A 240 -23.60 0.27 9.62
N LEU A 241 -23.55 -0.27 10.84
CA LEU A 241 -23.37 -1.70 11.06
C LEU A 241 -24.58 -2.49 10.54
N THR A 242 -24.34 -3.59 9.84
CA THR A 242 -25.39 -4.55 9.52
C THR A 242 -25.88 -5.27 10.77
N THR A 243 -27.06 -5.88 10.71
CA THR A 243 -27.59 -6.71 11.80
C THR A 243 -26.67 -7.89 12.12
N ALA A 244 -26.07 -8.51 11.09
CA ALA A 244 -25.10 -9.60 11.27
C ALA A 244 -23.83 -9.12 12.00
N GLN A 245 -23.32 -7.93 11.67
CA GLN A 245 -22.18 -7.34 12.36
C GLN A 245 -22.52 -7.03 13.83
N LEU A 246 -23.68 -6.44 14.11
CA LEU A 246 -24.11 -6.17 15.49
C LEU A 246 -24.26 -7.45 16.31
N VAL A 247 -24.85 -8.50 15.75
CA VAL A 247 -24.96 -9.81 16.42
C VAL A 247 -23.59 -10.45 16.67
N ALA A 248 -22.59 -10.16 15.83
CA ALA A 248 -21.23 -10.65 16.01
C ALA A 248 -20.41 -9.87 17.05
N MET A 249 -20.84 -8.67 17.48
CA MET A 249 -20.10 -7.89 18.49
C MET A 249 -19.99 -8.65 19.80
N GLU A 250 -18.78 -8.67 20.36
CA GLU A 250 -18.52 -9.27 21.66
C GLU A 250 -19.27 -8.50 22.77
N LEU A 251 -19.66 -9.22 23.83
CA LEU A 251 -20.39 -8.61 24.95
C LEU A 251 -19.57 -7.54 25.66
N ALA A 252 -18.25 -7.77 25.78
CA ALA A 252 -17.33 -6.82 26.40
C ALA A 252 -17.23 -5.51 25.60
N ASP A 253 -17.25 -5.60 24.27
CA ASP A 253 -17.23 -4.44 23.38
C ASP A 253 -18.55 -3.67 23.44
N LEU A 254 -19.69 -4.37 23.38
CA LEU A 254 -21.00 -3.74 23.47
C LEU A 254 -21.19 -2.99 24.81
N ALA A 255 -20.66 -3.53 25.91
CA ALA A 255 -20.73 -2.93 27.25
C ALA A 255 -19.97 -1.60 27.38
N VAL A 256 -19.03 -1.30 26.47
CA VAL A 256 -18.23 -0.06 26.49
C VAL A 256 -18.65 0.97 25.43
N VAL A 257 -19.60 0.64 24.55
CA VAL A 257 -20.15 1.60 23.58
C VAL A 257 -21.02 2.64 24.31
N SER A 258 -20.77 3.93 24.08
CA SER A 258 -21.54 4.99 24.76
C SER A 258 -23.04 4.97 24.40
N SER A 259 -23.90 5.45 25.30
CA SER A 259 -25.34 5.60 25.03
C SER A 259 -25.62 6.53 23.84
N SER A 260 -24.85 7.61 23.68
CA SER A 260 -24.97 8.50 22.52
C SER A 260 -24.62 7.80 21.21
N SER A 261 -23.67 6.87 21.21
CA SER A 261 -23.38 6.02 20.05
C SER A 261 -24.48 5.00 19.78
N LEU A 262 -25.02 4.35 20.82
CA LEU A 262 -26.15 3.42 20.70
C LEU A 262 -27.40 4.09 20.15
N ASN A 263 -27.59 5.39 20.39
CA ASN A 263 -28.66 6.18 19.79
C ASN A 263 -28.55 6.36 18.26
N GLY A 264 -27.44 5.92 17.65
CA GLY A 264 -27.32 5.77 16.20
C GLY A 264 -27.99 4.52 15.63
N LEU A 265 -28.33 3.52 16.45
CA LEU A 265 -28.94 2.28 15.97
C LEU A 265 -30.36 2.53 15.45
N SER A 266 -30.66 2.05 14.25
CA SER A 266 -32.02 2.00 13.72
C SER A 266 -32.89 1.01 14.48
N ALA A 267 -34.22 1.11 14.31
CA ALA A 267 -35.15 0.18 14.92
C ALA A 267 -34.89 -1.30 14.52
N ALA A 268 -34.55 -1.54 13.26
CA ALA A 268 -34.22 -2.90 12.79
C ALA A 268 -32.93 -3.44 13.42
N GLN A 269 -31.93 -2.58 13.61
CA GLN A 269 -30.67 -2.94 14.28
C GLN A 269 -30.88 -3.23 15.76
N MET A 270 -31.67 -2.42 16.46
CA MET A 270 -32.04 -2.67 17.86
C MET A 270 -32.80 -3.97 18.03
N ALA A 271 -33.79 -4.25 17.17
CA ALA A 271 -34.56 -5.48 17.20
C ALA A 271 -33.71 -6.73 16.87
N ALA A 272 -32.58 -6.56 16.17
CA ALA A 272 -31.67 -7.65 15.82
C ALA A 272 -30.72 -8.04 16.95
N LEU A 273 -30.48 -7.17 17.95
CA LEU A 273 -29.64 -7.52 19.10
C LEU A 273 -30.21 -8.73 19.84
N THR A 274 -29.35 -9.63 20.29
CA THR A 274 -29.80 -10.79 21.06
C THR A 274 -30.22 -10.37 22.48
N THR A 275 -31.00 -11.21 23.16
CA THR A 275 -31.34 -10.99 24.57
C THR A 275 -30.10 -10.95 25.46
N VAL A 276 -29.08 -11.75 25.15
CA VAL A 276 -27.79 -11.76 25.86
C VAL A 276 -27.02 -10.45 25.64
N GLN A 277 -27.06 -9.90 24.43
CA GLN A 277 -26.43 -8.61 24.12
C GLN A 277 -27.10 -7.45 24.86
N ILE A 278 -28.44 -7.41 24.90
CA ILE A 278 -29.17 -6.41 25.69
C ILE A 278 -28.88 -6.56 27.19
N ALA A 279 -28.85 -7.79 27.71
CA ALA A 279 -28.52 -8.06 29.11
C ALA A 279 -27.06 -7.67 29.47
N ALA A 280 -26.14 -7.68 28.50
CA ALA A 280 -24.75 -7.27 28.71
C ALA A 280 -24.53 -5.75 28.75
N MET A 281 -25.51 -4.94 28.31
CA MET A 281 -25.43 -3.48 28.39
C MET A 281 -25.55 -3.00 29.85
N GLY A 282 -24.77 -2.00 30.25
CA GLY A 282 -24.92 -1.38 31.57
C GLY A 282 -26.22 -0.59 31.71
N SER A 283 -26.72 -0.44 32.95
CA SER A 283 -27.91 0.38 33.26
C SER A 283 -27.84 1.80 32.68
N SER A 284 -26.67 2.43 32.70
CA SER A 284 -26.47 3.77 32.14
C SER A 284 -26.60 3.81 30.61
N GLN A 285 -26.25 2.72 29.91
CA GLN A 285 -26.43 2.61 28.47
C GLN A 285 -27.92 2.52 28.13
N LEU A 286 -28.70 1.72 28.86
CA LEU A 286 -30.16 1.58 28.65
C LEU A 286 -30.92 2.88 28.96
N VAL A 287 -30.63 3.52 30.10
CA VAL A 287 -31.27 4.79 30.47
C VAL A 287 -30.96 5.90 29.46
N GLY A 288 -29.79 5.84 28.83
CA GLY A 288 -29.39 6.80 27.80
C GLY A 288 -29.97 6.52 26.40
N LEU A 289 -30.75 5.45 26.21
CA LEU A 289 -31.35 5.13 24.92
C LEU A 289 -32.46 6.12 24.55
N GLY A 290 -32.49 6.50 23.27
CA GLY A 290 -33.52 7.34 22.68
C GLY A 290 -34.84 6.60 22.48
N THR A 291 -35.89 7.36 22.18
CA THR A 291 -37.25 6.82 21.97
C THR A 291 -37.30 5.80 20.83
N THR A 292 -36.58 6.05 19.73
CA THR A 292 -36.46 5.10 18.63
C THR A 292 -35.90 3.76 19.10
N GLN A 293 -34.82 3.77 19.88
CA GLN A 293 -34.18 2.54 20.34
C GLN A 293 -35.06 1.80 21.36
N MET A 294 -35.63 2.51 22.33
CA MET A 294 -36.52 1.92 23.34
C MET A 294 -37.78 1.31 22.73
N SER A 295 -38.39 1.99 21.76
CA SER A 295 -39.58 1.48 21.06
C SER A 295 -39.31 0.27 20.16
N ALA A 296 -38.04 0.05 19.81
CA ALA A 296 -37.61 -1.05 18.94
C ALA A 296 -37.24 -2.33 19.72
N LEU A 297 -37.20 -2.27 21.06
CA LEU A 297 -36.99 -3.47 21.86
C LEU A 297 -38.14 -4.46 21.68
N THR A 298 -37.79 -5.69 21.34
CA THR A 298 -38.73 -6.81 21.26
C THR A 298 -39.15 -7.26 22.65
N THR A 299 -40.30 -7.94 22.74
CA THR A 299 -40.79 -8.52 23.99
C THR A 299 -39.76 -9.45 24.64
N LEU A 300 -39.02 -10.24 23.85
CA LEU A 300 -37.97 -11.13 24.37
C LEU A 300 -36.78 -10.35 24.96
N GLN A 301 -36.39 -9.24 24.33
CA GLN A 301 -35.31 -8.39 24.84
C GLN A 301 -35.71 -7.71 26.16
N VAL A 302 -36.96 -7.23 26.28
CA VAL A 302 -37.47 -6.63 27.53
C VAL A 302 -37.56 -7.67 28.65
N ILE A 303 -38.01 -8.89 28.35
CA ILE A 303 -38.02 -10.00 29.32
C ILE A 303 -36.60 -10.39 29.75
N GLY A 304 -35.62 -10.25 28.86
CA GLY A 304 -34.22 -10.58 29.11
C GLY A 304 -33.46 -9.57 29.97
N LEU A 305 -34.08 -8.44 30.36
CA LEU A 305 -33.43 -7.44 31.20
C LEU A 305 -33.11 -8.00 32.59
N SER A 306 -31.92 -7.69 33.10
CA SER A 306 -31.58 -7.92 34.49
C SER A 306 -32.43 -7.03 35.41
N THR A 307 -32.53 -7.42 36.69
CA THR A 307 -33.26 -6.64 37.70
C THR A 307 -32.73 -5.22 37.82
N SER A 308 -31.39 -5.04 37.78
CA SER A 308 -30.76 -3.72 37.82
C SER A 308 -31.10 -2.87 36.59
N GLN A 309 -31.16 -3.47 35.40
CA GLN A 309 -31.54 -2.75 34.17
C GLN A 309 -33.02 -2.37 34.18
N ALA A 310 -33.91 -3.28 34.61
CA ALA A 310 -35.36 -3.04 34.65
C ALA A 310 -35.77 -2.00 35.71
N SER A 311 -34.95 -1.79 36.74
CA SER A 311 -35.19 -0.79 37.79
C SER A 311 -34.54 0.57 37.53
N SER A 312 -33.80 0.72 36.42
CA SER A 312 -33.12 1.96 36.03
C SER A 312 -34.02 2.87 35.21
#